data_AF-A0A0F2TP29-F1
#
_entry.id   AF-A0A0F2TP29-F1
#
_cell.length_a   1.000
_cell.length_b   1.000
_cell.length_c   1.000
_cell.angle_alpha   90.00
_cell.angle_beta   90.00
_cell.angle_gamma   90.00
#
_symmetry.space_group_name_H-M   'P 1'
#
loop_
_entity.id
_entity.type
_entity.pdbx_description
1 polymer ?
#
loop_
_entity_poly.entity_id
_entity_poly.type
_entity_poly.pdbx_seq_one_letter_code
_entity_poly.pdbx_strand_id
1 'polypeptide(L)'
;MTILSTWSPVGTPAGGVPAGLADACLRVGRDLLGTIPERLPAGFRWMLAEEGPDGLPAGPALGWWAGEPLFWRGVDVTLPDARLALFVADLVQDHLTGYAFVQWPECPGHTHPLEPVADAGEAWWRCPASHRKLSPIGLLAGPAPA
;
A
#
# COMPACT_ATOMS: atom_id res chain seq x y z
N MET A 1 9.44 9.39 16.62
CA MET A 1 8.42 9.32 15.55
C MET A 1 7.17 10.02 16.03
N THR A 2 6.68 11.01 15.28
CA THR A 2 5.46 11.75 15.60
C THR A 2 4.39 11.38 14.59
N ILE A 3 3.23 10.94 15.05
CA ILE A 3 2.12 10.58 14.17
C ILE A 3 1.40 11.85 13.76
N LEU A 4 1.32 12.08 12.44
CA LEU A 4 0.66 13.24 11.87
C LEU A 4 -0.81 12.95 11.55
N SER A 5 -1.10 11.76 11.03
CA SER A 5 -2.46 11.40 10.60
C SER A 5 -2.66 9.88 10.59
N THR A 6 -3.89 9.44 10.87
CA THR A 6 -4.33 8.07 10.64
C THR A 6 -5.70 8.04 9.97
N TRP A 7 -5.92 7.17 8.99
CA TRP A 7 -7.18 7.13 8.24
C TRP A 7 -7.55 5.73 7.76
N SER A 8 -8.84 5.54 7.46
CA SER A 8 -9.37 4.27 6.96
C SER A 8 -8.72 3.90 5.63
N PRO A 9 -8.55 2.60 5.30
CA PRO A 9 -7.91 2.15 4.06
C PRO A 9 -8.49 2.76 2.78
N VAL A 10 -9.80 3.04 2.80
CA VAL A 10 -10.53 3.66 1.69
C VAL A 10 -11.16 5.01 2.06
N GLY A 11 -10.71 5.59 3.17
CA GLY A 11 -11.17 6.90 3.64
C GLY A 11 -10.26 8.03 3.20
N THR A 12 -10.74 9.26 3.36
CA THR A 12 -9.94 10.47 3.14
C THR A 12 -9.09 10.76 4.38
N PRO A 13 -7.78 11.03 4.24
CA PRO A 13 -6.95 11.46 5.37
C PRO A 13 -7.38 12.82 5.93
N ALA A 14 -7.07 13.05 7.20
CA ALA A 14 -7.09 14.40 7.76
C ALA A 14 -6.06 15.31 7.05
N GLY A 15 -6.18 16.63 7.23
CA GLY A 15 -5.29 17.61 6.59
C GLY A 15 -3.80 17.34 6.84
N GLY A 16 -2.96 17.66 5.86
CA GLY A 16 -1.50 17.48 5.93
C GLY A 16 -0.95 16.27 5.17
N VAL A 17 -1.80 15.36 4.68
CA VAL A 17 -1.38 14.26 3.81
C VAL A 17 -1.36 14.73 2.35
N PRO A 18 -0.23 14.58 1.62
CA PRO A 18 -0.15 14.93 0.19
C PRO A 18 -1.17 14.18 -0.66
N ALA A 19 -1.80 14.87 -1.62
CA ALA A 19 -2.91 14.32 -2.40
C ALA A 19 -2.53 13.06 -3.19
N GLY A 20 -1.36 13.04 -3.84
CA GLY A 20 -0.88 11.86 -4.58
C GLY A 20 -0.66 10.64 -3.67
N LEU A 21 -0.19 10.87 -2.43
CA LEU A 21 -0.03 9.81 -1.44
C LEU A 21 -1.39 9.30 -0.95
N ALA A 22 -2.32 10.20 -0.69
CA ALA A 22 -3.69 9.86 -0.30
C ALA A 22 -4.39 9.01 -1.39
N ASP A 23 -4.24 9.39 -2.66
CA ASP A 23 -4.80 8.63 -3.79
C ASP A 23 -4.14 7.24 -3.94
N ALA A 24 -2.81 7.17 -3.80
CA ALA A 24 -2.09 5.90 -3.79
C ALA A 24 -2.58 4.95 -2.68
N CYS A 25 -2.73 5.47 -1.45
CA CYS A 25 -3.30 4.74 -0.32
C CYS A 25 -4.75 4.28 -0.58
N LEU A 26 -5.58 5.14 -1.19
CA LEU A 26 -6.95 4.79 -1.54
C LEU A 26 -7.02 3.63 -2.54
N ARG A 27 -6.20 3.68 -3.60
CA ARG A 27 -6.16 2.62 -4.62
C ARG A 27 -5.70 1.29 -4.01
N VAL A 28 -4.56 1.28 -3.33
CA VAL A 28 -4.03 0.05 -2.71
C VAL A 28 -4.98 -0.45 -1.61
N GLY A 29 -5.59 0.45 -0.85
CA GLY A 29 -6.58 0.11 0.18
C GLY A 29 -7.83 -0.56 -0.40
N ARG A 30 -8.29 -0.14 -1.59
CA ARG A 30 -9.39 -0.82 -2.31
C ARG A 30 -9.01 -2.24 -2.69
N ASP A 31 -7.81 -2.44 -3.24
CA ASP A 31 -7.34 -3.77 -3.61
C ASP A 31 -7.22 -4.68 -2.39
N LEU A 32 -6.66 -4.17 -1.28
CA LEU A 32 -6.55 -4.89 -0.01
C LEU A 32 -7.92 -5.36 0.49
N LEU A 33 -8.87 -4.44 0.64
CA LEU A 33 -10.21 -4.75 1.11
C LEU A 33 -11.00 -5.62 0.13
N GLY A 34 -10.72 -5.53 -1.18
CA GLY A 34 -11.39 -6.29 -2.21
C GLY A 34 -10.90 -7.73 -2.35
N THR A 35 -9.71 -8.05 -1.83
CA THR A 35 -9.05 -9.35 -2.08
C THR A 35 -8.75 -10.14 -0.81
N ILE A 36 -8.42 -9.49 0.31
CA ILE A 36 -8.04 -10.15 1.57
C ILE A 36 -8.58 -9.44 2.83
N PRO A 37 -9.84 -8.94 2.86
CA PRO A 37 -10.33 -8.15 3.99
C PRO A 37 -10.25 -8.88 5.33
N GLU A 38 -10.44 -10.21 5.35
CA GLU A 38 -10.38 -11.05 6.53
C GLU A 38 -8.95 -11.31 7.05
N ARG A 39 -7.92 -11.03 6.23
CA ARG A 39 -6.51 -11.18 6.62
C ARG A 39 -5.92 -9.90 7.21
N LEU A 40 -6.66 -8.79 7.20
CA LEU A 40 -6.19 -7.52 7.74
C LEU A 40 -6.34 -7.46 9.26
N PRO A 41 -5.38 -6.83 9.99
CA PRO A 41 -5.53 -6.58 11.41
C PRO A 41 -6.80 -5.81 11.73
N ALA A 42 -7.47 -6.18 12.82
CA ALA A 42 -8.65 -5.46 13.29
C ALA A 42 -8.31 -3.98 13.55
N GLY A 43 -9.09 -3.07 12.98
CA GLY A 43 -8.86 -1.64 13.11
C GLY A 43 -7.69 -1.10 12.28
N PHE A 44 -7.22 -1.84 11.27
CA PHE A 44 -6.21 -1.38 10.31
C PHE A 44 -6.55 0.01 9.74
N ARG A 45 -5.55 0.89 9.80
CA ARG A 45 -5.55 2.24 9.25
C ARG A 45 -4.21 2.53 8.58
N TRP A 46 -4.24 3.38 7.57
CA TRP A 46 -3.03 4.07 7.11
C TRP A 46 -2.55 5.04 8.18
N MET A 47 -1.23 5.23 8.26
CA MET A 47 -0.57 6.16 9.16
C MET A 47 0.44 7.00 8.38
N LEU A 48 0.41 8.32 8.53
CA LEU A 48 1.50 9.20 8.16
C LEU A 48 2.18 9.68 9.44
N ALA A 49 3.49 9.54 9.51
CA ALA A 49 4.31 9.99 10.62
C ALA A 49 5.52 10.78 10.10
N GLU A 50 6.15 11.54 10.99
CA GLU A 50 7.48 12.08 10.79
C GLU A 50 8.48 11.27 11.61
N GLU A 51 9.49 10.74 10.91
CA GLU A 51 10.60 10.03 11.52
C GLU A 51 11.78 10.99 11.67
N GLY A 52 12.23 11.21 12.90
CA GLY A 52 13.45 11.96 13.18
C GLY A 52 14.17 11.36 14.41
N PRO A 53 15.46 11.02 14.31
CA PRO A 53 16.40 11.13 15.41
C PRO A 53 16.94 12.56 15.51
N ASP A 54 17.45 12.94 16.68
CA ASP A 54 18.17 14.21 16.85
C ASP A 54 19.27 14.35 15.76
N GLY A 55 19.14 15.35 14.88
CA GLY A 55 20.22 15.79 13.99
C GLY A 55 20.15 15.40 12.50
N LEU A 56 19.09 14.74 12.01
CA LEU A 56 18.83 14.59 10.57
C LEU A 56 17.45 15.16 10.20
N PRO A 57 17.25 15.71 8.98
CA PRO A 57 15.94 16.21 8.58
C PRO A 57 14.93 15.07 8.63
N ALA A 58 13.88 15.28 9.42
CA ALA A 58 12.79 14.32 9.55
C ALA A 58 12.05 14.19 8.21
N GLY A 59 11.92 12.96 7.73
CA GLY A 59 11.18 12.66 6.50
C GLY A 59 9.79 12.11 6.81
N PRO A 60 8.81 12.29 5.91
CA PRO A 60 7.53 11.63 6.05
C PRO A 60 7.72 10.11 5.93
N ALA A 61 7.03 9.37 6.78
CA ALA A 61 6.96 7.92 6.78
C ALA A 61 5.50 7.48 6.68
N LEU A 62 5.22 6.59 5.74
CA LEU A 62 3.91 5.93 5.62
C LEU A 62 3.97 4.60 6.36
N GLY A 63 2.88 4.22 7.02
CA GLY A 63 2.79 2.95 7.71
C GLY A 63 1.38 2.44 7.96
N TRP A 64 1.34 1.34 8.71
CA TRP A 64 0.15 0.65 9.17
C TRP A 64 -0.06 0.91 10.66
N TRP A 65 -1.32 1.15 11.03
CA TRP A 65 -1.74 1.38 12.40
C TRP A 65 -2.90 0.46 12.77
N ALA A 66 -2.86 -0.14 13.96
CA ALA A 66 -3.97 -0.88 14.55
C ALA A 66 -3.96 -0.72 16.08
N GLY A 67 -4.34 0.48 16.55
CA GLY A 67 -4.22 0.87 17.96
C GLY A 67 -2.80 1.31 18.35
N GLU A 68 -1.80 0.82 17.63
CA GLU A 68 -0.39 1.23 17.69
C GLU A 68 0.27 1.11 16.30
N PRO A 69 1.46 1.69 16.06
CA PRO A 69 2.18 1.53 14.79
C PRO A 69 2.66 0.09 14.63
N LEU A 70 2.32 -0.54 13.50
CA LEU A 70 2.73 -1.92 13.21
C LEU A 70 3.96 -2.00 12.31
N PHE A 71 4.02 -1.14 11.30
CA PHE A 71 5.08 -1.12 10.29
C PHE A 71 5.06 0.20 9.55
N TRP A 72 6.23 0.72 9.16
CA TRP A 72 6.34 1.95 8.38
C TRP A 72 7.64 1.98 7.59
N ARG A 73 7.66 2.82 6.55
CA ARG A 73 8.85 3.15 5.77
C ARG A 73 8.83 4.63 5.39
N GLY A 74 10.01 5.25 5.33
CA GLY A 74 10.17 6.59 4.76
C GLY A 74 9.64 6.65 3.34
N VAL A 75 8.89 7.70 3.00
CA VAL A 75 8.28 7.91 1.70
C VAL A 75 8.77 9.22 1.08
N ASP A 76 9.15 9.19 -0.19
CA ASP A 76 9.34 10.41 -0.97
C ASP A 76 8.00 10.83 -1.57
N VAL A 77 7.35 11.82 -0.95
CA VAL A 77 6.04 12.32 -1.36
C VAL A 77 6.08 13.15 -2.64
N THR A 78 7.28 13.44 -3.17
CA THR A 78 7.45 14.18 -4.42
C THR A 78 7.44 13.28 -5.66
N LEU A 79 7.41 11.95 -5.46
CA LEU A 79 7.32 10.99 -6.54
C LEU A 79 6.03 11.15 -7.35
N PRO A 80 6.04 10.85 -8.66
CA PRO A 80 4.83 10.81 -9.47
C PRO A 80 3.78 9.83 -8.93
N ASP A 81 2.49 10.09 -9.18
CA ASP A 81 1.36 9.33 -8.62
C ASP A 81 1.43 7.81 -8.83
N ALA A 82 1.90 7.36 -10.00
CA ALA A 82 2.10 5.93 -10.25
C ALA A 82 3.21 5.34 -9.37
N ARG A 83 4.31 6.08 -9.16
CA ARG A 83 5.42 5.65 -8.30
C ARG A 83 5.02 5.65 -6.82
N LEU A 84 4.15 6.58 -6.41
CA LEU A 84 3.53 6.53 -5.08
C LEU A 84 2.66 5.28 -4.92
N ALA A 85 1.87 4.89 -5.94
CA ALA A 85 1.13 3.61 -5.91
C ALA A 85 2.04 2.42 -5.65
N LEU A 86 3.14 2.34 -6.43
CA LEU A 86 4.10 1.26 -6.35
C LEU A 86 4.71 1.19 -4.96
N PHE A 87 5.14 2.34 -4.42
CA PHE A 87 5.66 2.43 -3.07
C PHE A 87 4.67 1.91 -2.03
N VAL A 88 3.39 2.33 -2.11
CA VAL A 88 2.36 1.87 -1.18
C VAL A 88 2.12 0.37 -1.34
N ALA A 89 2.04 -0.14 -2.58
CA ALA A 89 1.89 -1.56 -2.85
C ALA A 89 3.05 -2.39 -2.29
N ASP A 90 4.29 -1.99 -2.55
CA ASP A 90 5.49 -2.64 -2.02
C ASP A 90 5.52 -2.63 -0.49
N LEU A 91 5.18 -1.50 0.14
CA LEU A 91 5.09 -1.38 1.60
C LEU A 91 4.09 -2.39 2.19
N VAL A 92 2.95 -2.57 1.52
CA VAL A 92 1.95 -3.57 1.91
C VAL A 92 2.49 -4.99 1.74
N GLN A 93 3.12 -5.29 0.61
CA GLN A 93 3.69 -6.62 0.33
C GLN A 93 4.76 -7.00 1.35
N ASP A 94 5.66 -6.07 1.67
CA ASP A 94 6.70 -6.25 2.68
C ASP A 94 6.08 -6.56 4.05
N HIS A 95 5.07 -5.78 4.45
CA HIS A 95 4.42 -5.96 5.74
C HIS A 95 3.70 -7.31 5.83
N LEU A 96 2.91 -7.66 4.80
CA LEU A 96 2.14 -8.91 4.76
C LEU A 96 3.04 -10.15 4.68
N THR A 97 4.20 -10.05 4.03
CA THR A 97 5.20 -11.14 4.03
C THR A 97 5.66 -11.49 5.45
N GLY A 98 5.63 -10.52 6.37
CA GLY A 98 5.91 -10.72 7.79
C GLY A 98 4.83 -11.50 8.56
N TYR A 99 3.60 -11.58 8.06
CA TYR A 99 2.52 -12.35 8.67
C TYR A 99 2.32 -13.68 7.93
N ALA A 100 2.69 -14.79 8.58
CA ALA A 100 2.27 -16.15 8.23
C ALA A 100 2.20 -16.50 6.72
N PHE A 101 3.20 -16.10 5.94
CA PHE A 101 3.30 -16.40 4.50
C PHE A 101 2.14 -15.84 3.64
N VAL A 102 1.54 -14.71 4.02
CA VAL A 102 0.54 -14.05 3.16
C VAL A 102 1.23 -13.47 1.93
N GLN A 103 1.06 -14.13 0.79
CA GLN A 103 1.41 -13.59 -0.51
C GLN A 103 0.26 -12.73 -1.02
N TRP A 104 0.52 -11.46 -1.30
CA TRP A 104 -0.50 -10.54 -1.78
C TRP A 104 0.06 -9.55 -2.81
N PRO A 105 -0.72 -9.14 -3.82
CA PRO A 105 -1.89 -9.86 -4.29
C PRO A 105 -1.48 -11.16 -4.98
N GLU A 106 -2.28 -12.21 -4.83
CA GLU A 106 -1.97 -13.52 -5.43
C GLU A 106 -2.06 -13.43 -6.97
N CYS A 107 -1.05 -13.97 -7.69
CA CYS A 107 -1.11 -14.03 -9.14
C CYS A 107 -2.00 -15.19 -9.60
N PRO A 108 -3.05 -14.96 -10.41
CA PRO A 108 -3.86 -16.03 -10.96
C PRO A 108 -3.02 -17.07 -11.70
N GLY A 109 -3.18 -18.35 -11.33
CA GLY A 109 -2.49 -19.48 -11.95
C GLY A 109 -1.01 -19.63 -11.59
N HIS A 110 -0.47 -18.82 -10.66
CA HIS A 110 0.94 -18.91 -10.24
C HIS A 110 1.10 -18.79 -8.72
N THR A 111 2.22 -19.28 -8.18
CA THR A 111 2.53 -19.30 -6.74
C THR A 111 3.37 -18.10 -6.27
N HIS A 112 3.23 -16.96 -6.93
CA HIS A 112 3.97 -15.74 -6.65
C HIS A 112 3.02 -14.55 -6.58
N PRO A 113 3.36 -13.48 -5.83
CA PRO A 113 2.55 -12.27 -5.84
C PRO A 113 2.58 -11.58 -7.22
N LEU A 114 1.59 -10.72 -7.46
CA LEU A 114 1.64 -9.75 -8.55
C LEU A 114 2.68 -8.67 -8.21
N GLU A 115 3.38 -8.23 -9.23
CA GLU A 115 4.38 -7.16 -9.15
C GLU A 115 3.70 -5.83 -9.47
N PRO A 116 3.82 -4.80 -8.61
CA PRO A 116 3.36 -3.47 -8.96
C PRO A 116 4.35 -2.83 -9.94
N VAL A 117 3.85 -2.31 -11.06
CA VAL A 117 4.68 -1.69 -12.11
C VAL A 117 4.08 -0.39 -12.61
N ALA A 118 4.94 0.54 -13.00
CA ALA A 118 4.52 1.77 -13.67
C ALA A 118 4.60 1.57 -15.18
N ASP A 119 3.50 1.81 -15.88
CA ASP A 119 3.42 1.75 -17.35
C ASP A 119 2.61 2.93 -17.88
N ALA A 120 3.18 3.66 -18.85
CA ALA A 120 2.58 4.87 -19.43
C ALA A 120 2.05 5.92 -18.41
N GLY A 121 2.66 6.01 -17.22
CA GLY A 121 2.25 6.94 -16.16
C GLY A 121 1.14 6.42 -15.25
N GLU A 122 0.69 5.18 -15.43
CA GLU A 122 -0.28 4.50 -14.59
C GLU A 122 0.37 3.37 -13.78
N ALA A 123 -0.21 3.02 -12.64
CA ALA A 123 0.24 1.89 -11.83
C ALA A 123 -0.61 0.65 -12.11
N TRP A 124 0.06 -0.48 -12.33
CA TRP A 124 -0.55 -1.74 -12.74
C TRP A 124 -0.03 -2.91 -11.90
N TRP A 125 -0.89 -3.89 -11.67
CA TRP A 125 -0.50 -5.23 -11.25
C TRP A 125 -0.10 -6.05 -12.46
N ARG A 126 1.11 -6.63 -12.42
CA ARG A 126 1.69 -7.45 -13.48
C ARG A 126 2.07 -8.83 -12.95
N CYS A 127 1.89 -9.86 -13.78
CA CYS A 127 2.48 -11.17 -13.49
C CYS A 127 3.99 -11.11 -13.77
N PRO A 128 4.87 -11.36 -12.78
CA PRO A 128 6.32 -11.29 -13.00
C PRO A 128 6.84 -12.38 -13.96
N ALA A 129 6.19 -13.56 -14.02
CA ALA A 129 6.62 -14.66 -14.88
C ALA A 129 6.24 -14.46 -16.36
N SER A 130 5.05 -13.93 -16.64
CA SER A 130 4.53 -13.76 -18.01
C SER A 130 4.61 -12.34 -18.54
N HIS A 131 4.92 -11.37 -17.67
CA HIS A 131 4.88 -9.93 -17.91
C HIS A 131 3.51 -9.37 -18.36
N ARG A 132 2.45 -10.19 -18.33
CA ARG A 132 1.10 -9.73 -18.63
C ARG A 132 0.65 -8.72 -17.57
N LYS A 133 0.09 -7.59 -18.01
CA LYS A 133 -0.67 -6.66 -17.15
C LYS A 133 -2.04 -7.25 -16.85
N LEU A 134 -2.42 -7.30 -15.58
CA LEU A 134 -3.70 -7.88 -15.16
C LEU A 134 -4.74 -6.81 -14.89
N SER A 135 -4.43 -5.87 -14.01
CA SER A 135 -5.37 -4.82 -13.60
C SER A 135 -4.62 -3.57 -13.15
N PRO A 136 -5.18 -2.36 -13.36
CA PRO A 136 -4.69 -1.16 -12.69
C PRO A 136 -4.75 -1.33 -11.16
N ILE A 137 -3.81 -0.72 -10.44
CA ILE A 137 -3.85 -0.67 -8.97
C ILE A 137 -5.09 0.15 -8.55
N GLY A 138 -5.91 -0.42 -7.67
CA GLY A 138 -7.20 0.12 -7.23
C GLY A 138 -8.42 -0.51 -7.91
N LEU A 139 -8.21 -1.38 -8.90
CA LEU A 139 -9.25 -2.12 -9.62
C LEU A 139 -9.05 -3.64 -9.52
N LEU A 140 -8.25 -4.13 -8.56
CA LEU A 140 -8.08 -5.55 -8.35
C LEU A 140 -9.30 -6.10 -7.62
N ALA A 141 -10.12 -6.88 -8.32
CA ALA A 141 -11.21 -7.63 -7.70
C ALA A 141 -10.68 -8.93 -7.09
N GLY A 142 -11.23 -9.33 -5.93
CA GLY A 142 -11.01 -10.66 -5.37
C GLY A 142 -11.49 -11.77 -6.31
N PRO A 143 -11.07 -13.03 -6.06
CA PRO A 143 -11.64 -14.15 -6.81
C PRO A 143 -13.16 -14.11 -6.72
N ALA A 144 -13.84 -14.26 -7.85
CA ALA A 144 -15.30 -14.40 -7.85
C ALA A 144 -15.67 -15.55 -6.90
N PRO A 145 -16.71 -15.40 -6.06
CA PRO A 145 -17.17 -16.51 -5.25
C PRO A 145 -17.52 -17.68 -6.18
N ALA A 146 -16.99 -18.86 -5.84
CA ALA A 146 -17.27 -20.11 -6.54
C ALA A 146 -18.74 -20.52 -6.40
#